data_AF-A0A9D2S6U0-F1
#
_entry.id   AF-A0A9D2S6U0-F1
#
_cell.length_a   1.000
_cell.length_b   1.000
_cell.length_c   1.000
_cell.angle_alpha   90.00
_cell.angle_beta   90.00
_cell.angle_gamma   90.00
#
_symmetry.space_group_name_H-M   'P 1'
#
loop_
_entity.id
_entity.type
_entity.pdbx_description
1 polymer ?
#
loop_
_entity_poly.entity_id
_entity_poly.type
_entity_poly.pdbx_seq_one_letter_code
_entity_poly.pdbx_strand_id
1 'polypeptide(L)'
;MTAGEAIAQARALRPGCGIAEDRMKEWLRRQDGEIRARMIEPGAVEGYETAGADLLWEEGGLADSAELLAPFPFDGMYPHYLCAMADAALGENERYAGAMARCNAVLGEFAVWLRQNHQPPARQVTW
;
A
#
# COMPACT_ATOMS: atom_id res chain seq x y z
N MET A 1 -8.55 -3.47 -3.91
CA MET A 1 -9.20 -2.25 -3.38
C MET A 1 -8.79 -1.02 -4.17
N THR A 2 -9.68 -0.03 -4.30
CA THR A 2 -9.36 1.27 -4.94
C THR A 2 -8.94 2.34 -3.93
N ALA A 3 -8.32 3.42 -4.41
CA ALA A 3 -7.93 4.56 -3.58
C ALA A 3 -9.11 5.18 -2.82
N GLY A 4 -10.26 5.35 -3.49
CA GLY A 4 -11.48 5.90 -2.88
C GLY A 4 -12.03 4.99 -1.78
N GLU A 5 -12.04 3.67 -2.00
CA GLU A 5 -12.45 2.68 -1.00
C GLU A 5 -11.54 2.72 0.23
N ALA A 6 -10.23 2.76 0.03
CA ALA A 6 -9.25 2.81 1.11
C ALA A 6 -9.44 4.06 2.00
N ILE A 7 -9.65 5.22 1.38
CA ILE A 7 -9.90 6.48 2.08
C ILE A 7 -11.24 6.45 2.80
N ALA A 8 -12.30 5.95 2.17
CA ALA A 8 -13.62 5.83 2.78
C ALA A 8 -13.57 4.92 4.03
N GLN A 9 -12.88 3.78 3.95
CA GLN A 9 -12.68 2.89 5.09
C GLN A 9 -11.84 3.55 6.19
N ALA A 10 -10.77 4.27 5.84
CA ALA A 10 -9.95 5.00 6.82
C ALA A 10 -10.77 6.06 7.58
N ARG A 11 -11.63 6.80 6.86
CA ARG A 11 -12.56 7.77 7.46
C ARG A 11 -13.61 7.11 8.34
N ALA A 12 -14.06 5.90 8.00
CA ALA A 12 -14.97 5.13 8.84
C ALA A 12 -14.30 4.64 10.13
N LEU A 13 -13.03 4.23 10.06
CA LEU A 13 -12.24 3.84 11.22
C LEU A 13 -11.95 5.04 12.15
N ARG A 14 -11.81 6.24 11.56
CA ARG A 14 -11.53 7.48 12.30
C ARG A 14 -12.47 8.62 11.87
N PRO A 15 -13.71 8.65 12.38
CA PRO A 15 -14.63 9.73 12.08
C PRO A 15 -14.08 11.07 12.61
N GLY A 16 -14.18 12.13 11.82
CA GLY A 16 -13.71 13.47 12.20
C GLY A 16 -12.22 13.74 12.00
N CYS A 17 -11.48 12.83 11.36
CA CYS A 17 -10.13 13.07 10.89
C CYS A 17 -10.11 14.27 9.92
N GLY A 18 -9.55 15.41 10.34
CA GLY A 18 -9.49 16.65 9.56
C GLY A 18 -8.42 16.66 8.46
N ILE A 19 -7.89 15.50 8.08
CA ILE A 19 -6.88 15.40 7.03
C ILE A 19 -7.57 15.48 5.65
N ALA A 20 -7.06 16.37 4.80
CA ALA A 20 -7.54 16.53 3.44
C ALA A 20 -7.36 15.25 2.62
N GLU A 21 -8.27 15.00 1.67
CA GLU A 21 -8.21 13.81 0.83
C GLU A 21 -6.94 13.73 -0.02
N ASP A 22 -6.55 14.86 -0.61
CA ASP A 22 -5.35 14.96 -1.44
C ASP A 22 -4.11 14.51 -0.66
N ARG A 23 -4.04 14.85 0.63
CA ARG A 23 -2.97 14.42 1.52
C ARG A 23 -2.97 12.91 1.75
N MET A 24 -4.16 12.29 1.88
CA MET A 24 -4.27 10.84 1.98
C MET A 24 -3.86 10.15 0.67
N LYS A 25 -4.25 10.72 -0.48
CA LYS A 25 -3.84 10.23 -1.81
C LYS A 25 -2.33 10.31 -2.00
N GLU A 26 -1.68 11.39 -1.56
CA GLU A 26 -0.21 11.50 -1.54
C GLU A 26 0.44 10.39 -0.71
N TRP A 27 -0.12 10.06 0.45
CA TRP A 27 0.40 8.98 1.30
C TRP A 27 0.24 7.61 0.63
N LEU A 28 -0.90 7.33 -0.02
CA LEU A 28 -1.11 6.10 -0.78
C LEU A 28 -0.10 5.97 -1.92
N ARG A 29 0.09 7.04 -2.71
CA ARG A 29 1.09 7.09 -3.78
C ARG A 29 2.49 6.75 -3.27
N ARG A 30 2.88 7.37 -2.17
CA ARG A 30 4.20 7.11 -1.55
C ARG A 30 4.32 5.66 -1.10
N GLN A 31 3.30 5.13 -0.44
CA GLN A 31 3.31 3.76 0.06
C GLN A 31 3.43 2.75 -1.08
N ASP A 32 2.69 2.94 -2.17
CA ASP A 32 2.76 2.05 -3.33
C ASP A 32 4.13 2.12 -4.02
N GLY A 33 4.71 3.31 -4.14
CA GLY A 33 6.08 3.47 -4.65
C GLY A 33 7.12 2.75 -3.76
N GLU A 34 6.98 2.83 -2.44
CA GLU A 34 7.86 2.13 -1.51
C GLU A 34 7.70 0.60 -1.58
N ILE A 35 6.48 0.09 -1.72
CA ILE A 35 6.23 -1.35 -1.89
C ILE A 35 6.81 -1.84 -3.21
N ARG A 36 6.57 -1.11 -4.31
CA ARG A 36 7.08 -1.46 -5.64
C ARG A 36 8.59 -1.59 -5.63
N ALA A 37 9.29 -0.55 -5.18
CA ALA A 37 10.75 -0.50 -5.15
C ALA A 37 11.36 -1.59 -4.25
N ARG A 38 10.68 -1.97 -3.17
CA ARG A 38 11.21 -2.94 -2.20
C ARG A 38 10.87 -4.40 -2.50
N MET A 39 9.74 -4.66 -3.14
CA MET A 39 9.18 -6.02 -3.25
C MET A 39 8.97 -6.47 -4.69
N ILE A 40 8.48 -5.58 -5.56
CA ILE A 40 8.09 -5.91 -6.92
C ILE A 40 9.30 -5.86 -7.86
N GLU A 41 10.04 -4.74 -7.87
CA GLU A 41 11.21 -4.57 -8.75
C GLU A 41 12.32 -5.59 -8.46
N PRO A 42 12.71 -5.87 -7.19
CA PRO A 42 13.76 -6.85 -6.92
C PRO A 42 13.32 -8.29 -7.19
N GLY A 43 12.01 -8.56 -7.13
CA GLY A 43 11.42 -9.87 -7.38
C GLY A 43 11.14 -10.16 -8.85
N ALA A 44 11.28 -9.17 -9.74
CA ALA A 44 10.87 -9.24 -11.15
C ALA A 44 9.45 -9.82 -11.32
N VAL A 45 8.53 -9.37 -10.46
CA VAL A 45 7.17 -9.88 -10.38
C VAL A 45 6.32 -9.28 -11.50
N GLU A 46 5.90 -10.13 -12.45
CA GLU A 46 4.97 -9.74 -13.53
C GLU A 46 3.53 -9.53 -13.01
N GLY A 47 2.76 -8.68 -13.69
CA GLY A 47 1.34 -8.41 -13.38
C GLY A 47 1.09 -7.20 -12.49
N TYR A 48 2.14 -6.45 -12.14
CA TYR A 48 2.07 -5.22 -11.35
C TYR A 48 2.42 -3.96 -12.17
N GLU A 49 2.52 -4.06 -13.49
CA GLU A 49 3.01 -2.99 -14.37
C GLU A 49 2.03 -1.82 -14.51
N THR A 50 0.74 -2.04 -14.22
CA THR A 50 -0.32 -1.03 -14.39
C THR A 50 -1.06 -0.70 -13.11
N ALA A 51 -0.88 -1.50 -12.05
CA ALA A 51 -1.55 -1.32 -10.77
C ALA A 51 -0.66 -0.51 -9.82
N GLY A 52 -1.26 0.35 -8.98
CA GLY A 52 -0.54 1.13 -7.98
C GLY A 52 -0.78 2.63 -8.11
N ALA A 53 -1.02 3.26 -6.96
CA ALA A 53 -1.21 4.70 -6.84
C ALA A 53 0.01 5.51 -7.29
N ASP A 54 1.19 4.90 -7.32
CA ASP A 54 2.42 5.52 -7.80
C ASP A 54 2.46 5.69 -9.33
N LEU A 55 1.88 4.74 -10.07
CA LEU A 55 1.79 4.77 -11.53
C LEU A 55 0.52 5.45 -12.04
N LEU A 56 -0.59 5.31 -11.32
CA LEU A 56 -1.89 5.90 -11.68
C LEU A 56 -2.02 7.38 -11.28
N TRP A 57 -0.91 8.01 -10.90
CA TRP A 57 -0.87 9.41 -10.50
C TRP A 57 -0.76 10.34 -11.72
N GLU A 58 -1.80 11.14 -11.97
CA GLU A 58 -1.87 12.06 -13.11
C GLU A 58 -1.71 13.53 -12.68
N GLU A 59 -1.71 14.45 -13.66
CA GLU A 59 -1.53 15.91 -13.45
C GLU A 59 -2.63 16.60 -12.60
N GLY A 60 -3.60 15.84 -12.09
CA GLY A 60 -4.64 16.28 -11.15
C GLY A 60 -4.74 15.46 -9.85
N GLY A 61 -3.77 14.58 -9.58
CA GLY A 61 -3.78 13.69 -8.43
C GLY A 61 -4.28 12.27 -8.75
N LEU A 62 -4.62 11.51 -7.71
CA LEU A 62 -5.05 10.12 -7.82
C LEU A 62 -6.58 10.02 -7.96
N ALA A 63 -7.05 9.31 -8.99
CA ALA A 63 -8.47 9.01 -9.16
C ALA A 63 -8.99 8.06 -8.06
N ASP A 64 -10.25 8.23 -7.64
CA ASP A 64 -10.86 7.35 -6.61
C ASP A 64 -11.02 5.90 -7.08
N SER A 65 -11.15 5.70 -8.40
CA SER A 65 -11.19 4.38 -9.05
C SER A 65 -9.81 3.77 -9.27
N ALA A 66 -8.72 4.45 -8.91
CA ALA A 66 -7.36 3.93 -9.09
C ALA A 66 -7.16 2.68 -8.22
N GLU A 67 -6.73 1.59 -8.86
CA GLU A 67 -6.41 0.34 -8.18
C GLU A 67 -5.08 0.44 -7.46
N LEU A 68 -5.08 0.08 -6.17
CA LEU A 68 -3.89 0.09 -5.34
C LEU A 68 -3.02 -1.13 -5.61
N LEU A 69 -1.73 -1.02 -5.29
CA LEU A 69 -0.74 -2.03 -5.64
C LEU A 69 -0.96 -3.36 -4.90
N ALA A 70 -1.25 -3.35 -3.60
CA ALA A 70 -1.43 -4.60 -2.85
C ALA A 70 -2.80 -5.23 -3.18
N PRO A 71 -2.84 -6.52 -3.55
CA PRO A 71 -4.09 -7.22 -3.84
C PRO A 71 -4.80 -7.70 -2.57
N PHE A 72 -6.06 -8.09 -2.67
CA PHE A 72 -6.74 -8.86 -1.62
C PHE A 72 -5.99 -10.18 -1.36
N PRO A 73 -5.75 -10.58 -0.10
CA PRO A 73 -6.27 -10.02 1.17
C PRO A 73 -5.37 -8.97 1.85
N PHE A 74 -4.25 -8.58 1.23
CA PHE A 74 -3.27 -7.67 1.82
C PHE A 74 -3.71 -6.20 1.76
N ASP A 75 -4.60 -5.87 0.83
CA ASP A 75 -5.14 -4.54 0.61
C ASP A 75 -5.76 -3.91 1.88
N GLY A 76 -6.26 -4.70 2.83
CA GLY A 76 -6.68 -4.23 4.15
C GLY A 76 -5.63 -3.45 4.95
N MET A 77 -4.36 -3.40 4.54
CA MET A 77 -3.37 -2.53 5.18
C MET A 77 -3.61 -1.03 4.91
N TYR A 78 -4.13 -0.65 3.74
CA TYR A 78 -4.18 0.77 3.35
C TYR A 78 -5.03 1.66 4.28
N PRO A 79 -6.23 1.25 4.73
CA PRO A 79 -7.03 2.07 5.65
C PRO A 79 -6.31 2.25 6.98
N HIS A 80 -5.65 1.20 7.48
CA HIS A 80 -4.88 1.25 8.72
C HIS A 80 -3.61 2.11 8.59
N TYR A 81 -2.94 2.06 7.44
CA TYR A 81 -1.81 2.93 7.13
C TYR A 81 -2.23 4.40 7.09
N LEU A 82 -3.35 4.71 6.46
CA LEU A 82 -3.91 6.07 6.44
C LEU A 82 -4.26 6.56 7.84
N CYS A 83 -4.86 5.72 8.69
CA CYS A 83 -5.09 6.06 10.09
C CYS A 83 -3.78 6.33 10.83
N ALA A 84 -2.75 5.49 10.63
CA ALA A 84 -1.43 5.70 11.24
C ALA A 84 -0.83 7.04 10.82
N MET A 85 -0.83 7.36 9.53
CA MET A 85 -0.32 8.62 9.02
C MET A 85 -1.10 9.83 9.54
N ALA A 86 -2.41 9.69 9.71
CA ALA A 86 -3.24 10.72 10.36
C ALA A 86 -2.90 10.89 11.85
N ASP A 87 -2.62 9.81 12.57
CA ASP A 87 -2.18 9.86 13.98
C ASP A 87 -0.81 10.55 14.09
N ALA A 88 0.13 10.23 13.19
CA ALA A 88 1.42 10.92 13.11
C ALA A 88 1.27 12.42 12.80
N ALA A 89 0.39 12.78 11.87
CA ALA A 89 0.12 14.17 11.52
C ALA A 89 -0.50 14.98 12.68
N LEU A 90 -1.21 14.32 13.60
CA LEU A 90 -1.79 14.93 14.80
C LEU A 90 -0.90 14.82 16.04
N GLY A 91 0.30 14.23 15.92
CA GLY A 91 1.26 14.08 17.01
C GLY A 91 0.98 12.91 17.97
N GLU A 92 0.08 11.99 17.62
CA GLU A 92 -0.27 10.80 18.40
C GLU A 92 0.72 9.65 18.15
N ASN A 93 1.99 9.88 18.46
CA ASN A 93 3.11 9.01 18.09
C ASN A 93 3.02 7.56 18.62
N GLU A 94 2.42 7.35 19.81
CA GLU A 94 2.23 6.00 20.37
C GLU A 94 1.23 5.18 19.55
N ARG A 95 0.14 5.80 19.09
CA ARG A 95 -0.85 5.13 18.22
C ARG A 95 -0.28 4.85 16.84
N TYR A 96 0.47 5.80 16.29
CA TYR A 96 1.21 5.61 15.05
C TYR A 96 2.14 4.39 15.12
N ALA A 97 2.95 4.26 16.18
CA ALA A 97 3.89 3.15 16.31
C ALA A 97 3.18 1.79 16.31
N GLY A 98 2.07 1.66 17.05
CA GLY A 98 1.26 0.44 17.06
C GLY A 98 0.62 0.13 15.70
N ALA A 99 0.04 1.14 15.03
CA ALA A 99 -0.59 0.97 13.73
C ALA A 99 0.43 0.62 12.62
N MET A 100 1.61 1.24 12.63
CA MET A 100 2.68 0.93 11.69
C MET A 100 3.26 -0.47 11.89
N ALA A 101 3.39 -0.95 13.13
CA ALA A 101 3.84 -2.32 13.40
C ALA A 101 2.90 -3.34 12.73
N ARG A 102 1.59 -3.12 12.80
CA ARG A 102 0.60 -3.95 12.11
C ARG A 102 0.70 -3.87 10.60
N CYS A 103 0.84 -2.67 10.04
CA CYS A 103 1.00 -2.49 8.60
C CYS A 103 2.26 -3.20 8.08
N ASN A 104 3.37 -3.08 8.80
CA ASN A 104 4.63 -3.75 8.47
C ASN A 104 4.52 -5.27 8.54
N ALA A 105 3.73 -5.82 9.46
CA ALA A 105 3.47 -7.26 9.53
C ALA A 105 2.74 -7.76 8.27
N VAL A 106 1.67 -7.09 7.85
CA VAL A 106 0.93 -7.45 6.61
C VAL A 106 1.82 -7.31 5.38
N LEU A 107 2.67 -6.27 5.32
CA LEU A 107 3.66 -6.09 4.26
C LEU A 107 4.70 -7.22 4.24
N GLY A 108 5.12 -7.71 5.41
CA GLY A 108 5.99 -8.87 5.53
C GLY A 108 5.35 -10.13 4.97
N GLU A 109 4.07 -10.38 5.29
CA GLU A 109 3.29 -11.49 4.74
C GLU A 109 3.13 -11.37 3.22
N PHE A 110 2.83 -10.17 2.71
CA PHE A 110 2.74 -9.91 1.28
C PHE A 110 4.07 -10.21 0.57
N ALA A 111 5.20 -9.78 1.15
CA ALA A 111 6.52 -10.07 0.59
C ALA A 111 6.83 -11.57 0.56
N VAL A 112 6.41 -12.34 1.57
CA VAL A 112 6.55 -13.81 1.59
C VAL A 112 5.69 -14.42 0.48
N TRP A 113 4.44 -14.00 0.37
CA TRP A 113 3.51 -14.49 -0.65
C TRP A 113 4.02 -14.21 -2.07
N LEU A 114 4.56 -13.02 -2.34
CA LEU A 114 5.17 -12.67 -3.63
C LEU A 114 6.31 -13.63 -3.99
N ARG A 115 7.21 -13.89 -3.05
CA ARG A 115 8.33 -14.82 -3.26
C ARG A 115 7.88 -16.27 -3.50
N GLN A 116 6.74 -16.69 -2.94
CA GLN A 116 6.24 -18.06 -3.12
C GLN A 116 5.55 -18.24 -4.47
N ASN A 117 4.80 -17.23 -4.93
CA ASN A 117 3.98 -17.35 -6.15
C ASN A 117 4.70 -16.92 -7.42
N HIS A 118 5.75 -16.09 -7.30
CA HIS A 118 6.49 -15.54 -8.44
C HIS A 118 7.97 -15.95 -8.43
N GLN A 119 8.26 -17.15 -7.92
CA GLN A 119 9.60 -17.72 -7.99
C GLN A 119 10.04 -17.82 -9.45
N PRO A 120 11.24 -17.31 -9.83
CA PRO A 120 11.76 -17.53 -11.16
C PRO A 120 11.87 -19.05 -11.39
N PRO A 121 11.57 -19.55 -12.60
CA PRO A 121 11.62 -20.97 -12.88
C PRO A 121 12.99 -21.50 -12.46
N ALA A 122 12.98 -22.56 -11.63
CA ALA A 122 14.20 -23.19 -11.16
C ALA A 122 15.13 -23.39 -12.36
N ARG A 123 16.29 -22.73 -12.36
CA ARG A 123 17.31 -22.90 -13.40
C ARG A 123 17.62 -24.40 -13.42
N GLN A 124 17.05 -25.12 -14.38
CA GLN A 124 17.44 -26.50 -14.63
C GLN A 124 18.89 -26.45 -15.06
N VAL A 125 19.78 -26.65 -14.09
CA VAL A 125 21.20 -26.87 -14.37
C VAL A 125 21.28 -28.21 -15.05
N THR A 126 21.35 -28.18 -16.39
CA THR A 126 21.71 -29.35 -17.18
C THR A 126 23.21 -29.55 -17.01
N TRP A 127 23.60 -30.65 -16.36
CA TRP A 127 24.99 -31.10 -16.27
C TRP A 127 25.41 -31.83 -17.54
#